data_AF-A0A0P6Y818-F1
#
_entry.id   AF-A0A0P6Y818-F1
#
_cell.length_a   1.000
_cell.length_b   1.000
_cell.length_c   1.000
_cell.angle_alpha   90.00
_cell.angle_beta   90.00
_cell.angle_gamma   90.00
#
_symmetry.space_group_name_H-M   'P 1'
#
loop_
_entity.id
_entity.type
_entity.pdbx_description
1 polymer ?
#
loop_
_entity_poly.entity_id
_entity_poly.type
_entity_poly.pdbx_seq_one_letter_code
_entity_poly.pdbx_strand_id
1 'polypeptide(L)'
;MEPVHHCPYVGLKQNRAIRFASPTSEHRCYITGEAHDIPVPQAAFCLSSNHVRCPLYTGEDLPIEQAVSPPTPVGVGGWRGWVAGLSSRDRRIYATLVGLLCLIIVAYAISGVVLFSNNSSPTTPSTTALVVQPTNAGPTLTVSPSPNAFATAAVRQTQTAEAIALTTTATPSVSATPSASATTQVILASPTFVIVPPTEDVIVASPTPSIPFATDLPTFEPTLSPIVPTSEPTVEPTLEPTIEPTVEPTSEPTVEPTSEPTSEPLPEPTAQPTEETGGREVNQVTLFFADSSGQVLVPVSRQIVTTRQPRTAAIHELIAGARSDLRSLLPSDTQLLGLRLNNGIATANFNRIPTFGNSGVEDLGLRSIVLALTEQPDVSQVQLQVQGQNLGGLRYRPNVNPDNPQGLNGQFNTTSFLPLYFQASTGRWVRVMRLVPSTKTEARATIDELIRGAGRYSNLVSSAIPSTSQVRRLVIVDGVAQLDLSAEFSQTSNPRAAVDALVLALTSFSSVQQVVITIEGQPLSATWGEAFSNPFTRPQLNPE
;
A
#
# COMPACT_ATOMS: atom_id res chain seq x y z
N MET A 1 5.30 8.32 22.96
CA MET A 1 6.29 8.38 21.88
C MET A 1 5.58 8.48 20.52
N GLU A 2 6.18 8.94 19.41
CA GLU A 2 7.63 9.14 19.11
C GLU A 2 8.30 7.81 18.62
N PRO A 3 9.59 7.46 18.80
CA PRO A 3 10.24 6.45 17.94
C PRO A 3 9.82 4.98 18.18
N VAL A 4 10.28 4.09 17.29
CA VAL A 4 10.16 2.60 17.30
C VAL A 4 10.86 1.92 18.51
N HIS A 5 11.15 2.67 19.58
CA HIS A 5 11.69 2.18 20.85
C HIS A 5 10.73 2.40 22.03
N HIS A 6 9.42 2.47 21.77
CA HIS A 6 8.43 2.66 22.83
C HIS A 6 7.14 1.88 22.58
N CYS A 7 6.57 1.43 23.69
CA CYS A 7 5.18 1.02 23.81
C CYS A 7 4.27 2.27 23.80
N PRO A 8 3.14 2.31 23.05
CA PRO A 8 2.12 3.31 23.30
C PRO A 8 1.59 3.14 24.73
N TYR A 9 1.47 4.23 25.49
CA TYR A 9 0.89 4.17 26.84
C TYR A 9 -0.57 3.77 26.74
N VAL A 10 -0.89 2.53 27.10
CA VAL A 10 -2.25 1.98 26.99
C VAL A 10 -3.10 2.57 28.12
N GLY A 11 -3.82 3.64 27.79
CA GLY A 11 -4.83 4.28 28.63
C GLY A 11 -4.36 5.53 29.37
N LEU A 12 -4.59 6.71 28.75
CA LEU A 12 -4.45 8.02 29.40
C LEU A 12 -5.54 9.00 28.93
N LYS A 13 -6.78 8.84 29.42
CA LYS A 13 -7.79 9.90 29.33
C LYS A 13 -7.42 11.01 30.32
N GLN A 14 -6.81 12.11 29.83
CA GLN A 14 -6.33 13.21 30.67
C GLN A 14 -7.47 13.96 31.38
N ASN A 15 -7.79 13.55 32.62
CA ASN A 15 -8.38 14.47 33.58
C ASN A 15 -7.31 15.51 33.97
N ARG A 16 -7.48 16.76 33.50
CA ARG A 16 -6.51 17.86 33.58
C ARG A 16 -6.14 18.36 35.00
N ALA A 17 -6.49 17.63 36.06
CA ALA A 17 -6.41 18.08 37.45
C ALA A 17 -5.35 17.38 38.32
N ILE A 18 -4.94 16.13 38.01
CA ILE A 18 -4.04 15.35 38.88
C ILE A 18 -3.06 14.50 38.07
N ARG A 19 -1.78 14.49 38.47
CA ARG A 19 -0.67 13.86 37.73
C ARG A 19 -0.40 12.38 38.07
N PHE A 20 -1.43 11.63 38.45
CA PHE A 20 -1.36 10.18 38.59
C PHE A 20 -2.55 9.53 37.87
N ALA A 21 -2.27 8.51 37.07
CA ALA A 21 -3.28 7.77 36.31
C ALA A 21 -3.27 6.30 36.75
N SER A 22 -4.46 5.77 37.04
CA SER A 22 -4.71 4.33 37.23
C SER A 22 -5.44 3.77 35.99
N PRO A 23 -5.25 2.49 35.64
CA PRO A 23 -5.97 1.87 34.52
C PRO A 23 -7.48 1.85 34.74
N THR A 24 -8.25 2.19 33.70
CA THR A 24 -9.71 1.93 33.66
C THR A 24 -10.00 0.55 33.06
N SER A 25 -11.22 0.04 33.25
CA SER A 25 -11.66 -1.26 32.70
C SER A 25 -11.56 -1.35 31.17
N GLU A 26 -11.58 -0.22 30.48
CA GLU A 26 -11.45 -0.08 29.02
C GLU A 26 -10.06 -0.48 28.50
N HIS A 27 -9.06 -0.65 29.37
CA HIS A 27 -7.65 -0.85 29.00
C HIS A 27 -7.12 -2.24 29.41
N ARG A 28 -7.98 -3.26 29.38
CA ARG A 28 -7.67 -4.64 29.79
C ARG A 28 -7.41 -5.57 28.61
N CYS A 29 -6.66 -6.64 28.86
CA CYS A 29 -6.41 -7.72 27.92
C CYS A 29 -7.54 -8.76 27.98
N TYR A 30 -8.20 -9.04 26.85
CA TYR A 30 -9.29 -10.02 26.74
C TYR A 30 -8.84 -11.29 26.00
N ILE A 31 -8.07 -12.15 26.66
CA ILE A 31 -7.86 -13.53 26.22
C ILE A 31 -9.05 -14.37 26.67
N THR A 32 -9.66 -15.12 25.74
CA THR A 32 -10.79 -16.05 26.01
C THR A 32 -12.01 -15.47 26.74
N GLY A 33 -12.18 -14.14 26.73
CA GLY A 33 -13.36 -13.44 27.27
C GLY A 33 -13.23 -12.88 28.70
N GLU A 34 -12.17 -13.20 29.45
CA GLU A 34 -11.95 -12.64 30.79
C GLU A 34 -10.90 -11.50 30.80
N ALA A 35 -11.28 -10.39 31.44
CA ALA A 35 -10.53 -9.12 31.39
C ALA A 35 -9.33 -9.08 32.35
N HIS A 36 -8.14 -9.38 31.85
CA HIS A 36 -6.89 -9.42 32.62
C HIS A 36 -6.16 -8.07 32.64
N ASP A 37 -5.52 -7.74 33.77
CA ASP A 37 -4.72 -6.53 33.95
C ASP A 37 -3.34 -6.62 33.27
N ILE A 38 -2.88 -5.51 32.69
CA ILE A 38 -1.59 -5.44 31.99
C ILE A 38 -0.44 -5.23 33.00
N PRO A 39 0.60 -6.09 33.02
CA PRO A 39 1.73 -5.94 33.95
C PRO A 39 2.53 -4.63 33.75
N VAL A 40 3.04 -4.09 34.86
CA VAL A 40 3.97 -2.95 34.88
C VAL A 40 5.40 -3.50 35.04
N PRO A 41 6.40 -3.06 34.25
CA PRO A 41 6.35 -1.99 33.25
C PRO A 41 5.76 -2.42 31.90
N GLN A 42 4.80 -1.63 31.39
CA GLN A 42 4.07 -1.90 30.14
C GLN A 42 4.98 -2.10 28.91
N ALA A 43 6.15 -1.44 28.87
CA ALA A 43 7.11 -1.56 27.78
C ALA A 43 7.60 -3.00 27.56
N ALA A 44 7.74 -3.80 28.63
CA ALA A 44 8.11 -5.21 28.52
C ALA A 44 6.96 -6.08 27.97
N PHE A 45 5.70 -5.71 28.23
CA PHE A 45 4.54 -6.42 27.70
C PHE A 45 4.34 -6.15 26.21
N CYS A 46 4.38 -4.88 25.79
CA CYS A 46 4.29 -4.45 24.38
C CYS A 46 5.29 -5.16 23.45
N LEU A 47 6.50 -5.43 23.94
CA LEU A 47 7.58 -6.07 23.16
C LEU A 47 7.59 -7.60 23.30
N SER A 48 6.61 -8.19 23.99
CA SER A 48 6.49 -9.64 24.19
C SER A 48 5.57 -10.30 23.16
N SER A 49 5.81 -11.57 22.88
CA SER A 49 4.93 -12.41 22.03
C SER A 49 3.51 -12.63 22.60
N ASN A 50 3.24 -12.18 23.83
CA ASN A 50 1.90 -12.19 24.41
C ASN A 50 1.04 -11.02 23.91
N HIS A 51 1.64 -9.91 23.44
CA HIS A 51 0.91 -8.77 22.90
C HIS A 51 0.09 -9.16 21.65
N VAL A 52 0.70 -9.85 20.69
CA VAL A 52 0.01 -10.36 19.48
C VAL A 52 -0.98 -11.50 19.75
N ARG A 53 -1.07 -12.00 20.99
CA ARG A 53 -2.09 -12.99 21.42
C ARG A 53 -3.25 -12.36 22.19
N CYS A 54 -3.23 -11.05 22.43
CA CYS A 54 -4.30 -10.35 23.13
C CYS A 54 -4.70 -9.06 22.37
N PRO A 55 -5.70 -9.12 21.48
CA PRO A 55 -6.18 -7.92 20.79
C PRO A 55 -6.73 -6.93 21.81
N LEU A 56 -6.32 -5.67 21.68
CA LEU A 56 -6.60 -4.62 22.65
C LEU A 56 -7.88 -3.89 22.23
N TYR A 57 -8.94 -3.99 23.04
CA TYR A 57 -10.28 -3.60 22.61
C TYR A 57 -10.49 -2.08 22.68
N THR A 58 -10.49 -1.41 21.53
CA THR A 58 -10.60 0.06 21.44
C THR A 58 -12.03 0.61 21.28
N GLY A 59 -13.05 -0.24 21.40
CA GLY A 59 -14.45 0.21 21.60
C GLY A 59 -15.39 0.21 20.40
N GLU A 60 -15.10 -0.53 19.33
CA GLU A 60 -16.04 -0.80 18.22
C GLU A 60 -16.25 -2.32 18.06
N ASP A 61 -17.39 -2.72 17.48
CA ASP A 61 -18.10 -3.96 17.83
C ASP A 61 -17.45 -5.31 17.46
N LEU A 62 -17.78 -6.33 18.26
CA LEU A 62 -17.40 -7.73 18.03
C LEU A 62 -18.19 -8.36 16.87
N PRO A 63 -17.53 -9.05 15.91
CA PRO A 63 -18.23 -9.77 14.84
C PRO A 63 -18.90 -11.05 15.36
N ILE A 64 -20.13 -11.31 14.92
CA ILE A 64 -20.90 -12.52 15.25
C ILE A 64 -20.68 -13.57 14.15
N GLU A 65 -20.20 -14.77 14.51
CA GLU A 65 -20.12 -15.90 13.59
C GLU A 65 -21.53 -16.40 13.17
N GLN A 66 -21.71 -16.67 11.88
CA GLN A 66 -22.89 -17.39 11.39
C GLN A 66 -22.62 -18.90 11.40
N ALA A 67 -23.41 -19.64 12.18
CA ALA A 67 -23.36 -21.11 12.26
C ALA A 67 -24.69 -21.75 11.86
N VAL A 68 -24.61 -22.96 11.30
CA VAL A 68 -25.74 -23.71 10.72
C VAL A 68 -26.68 -24.26 11.80
N SER A 69 -27.97 -24.41 11.46
CA SER A 69 -29.05 -24.91 12.31
C SER A 69 -29.76 -26.12 11.66
N PRO A 70 -30.54 -26.95 12.40
CA PRO A 70 -30.49 -27.31 13.82
C PRO A 70 -30.45 -28.87 14.01
N PRO A 71 -30.60 -29.42 15.23
CA PRO A 71 -31.96 -29.81 15.67
C PRO A 71 -32.28 -29.47 17.16
N THR A 72 -33.48 -29.88 17.60
CA THR A 72 -34.27 -29.37 18.75
C THR A 72 -34.35 -30.37 19.94
N PRO A 73 -35.13 -30.12 21.03
CA PRO A 73 -35.02 -29.01 22.00
C PRO A 73 -35.13 -29.46 23.49
N VAL A 74 -34.24 -29.01 24.39
CA VAL A 74 -34.37 -29.18 25.87
C VAL A 74 -33.66 -27.99 26.57
N GLY A 75 -34.13 -27.35 27.64
CA GLY A 75 -35.41 -27.43 28.38
C GLY A 75 -35.39 -26.41 29.54
N VAL A 76 -36.55 -25.84 29.94
CA VAL A 76 -36.60 -24.75 30.94
C VAL A 76 -36.41 -25.29 32.37
N GLY A 77 -35.41 -24.80 33.14
CA GLY A 77 -34.99 -25.47 34.39
C GLY A 77 -34.36 -24.64 35.53
N GLY A 78 -34.30 -23.30 35.44
CA GLY A 78 -33.89 -22.41 36.55
C GLY A 78 -32.45 -22.60 37.09
N TRP A 79 -32.17 -21.99 38.25
CA TRP A 79 -30.80 -21.89 38.80
C TRP A 79 -30.14 -23.25 39.08
N ARG A 80 -30.93 -24.28 39.45
CA ARG A 80 -30.41 -25.63 39.67
C ARG A 80 -29.96 -26.31 38.37
N GLY A 81 -30.70 -26.13 37.27
CA GLY A 81 -30.27 -26.59 35.95
C GLY A 81 -29.00 -25.89 35.48
N TRP A 82 -28.90 -24.57 35.68
CA TRP A 82 -27.70 -23.78 35.35
C TRP A 82 -26.46 -24.25 36.14
N VAL A 83 -26.56 -24.38 37.47
CA VAL A 83 -25.44 -24.89 38.30
C VAL A 83 -25.06 -26.33 37.93
N ALA A 84 -26.03 -27.17 37.53
CA ALA A 84 -25.76 -28.54 37.11
C ALA A 84 -24.93 -28.63 35.81
N GLY A 85 -25.05 -27.66 34.90
CA GLY A 85 -24.27 -27.56 33.66
C GLY A 85 -22.84 -27.02 33.83
N LEU A 86 -22.53 -26.32 34.92
CA LEU A 86 -21.17 -25.79 35.18
C LEU A 86 -20.16 -26.91 35.49
N SER A 87 -18.91 -26.76 35.03
CA SER A 87 -17.88 -27.77 35.22
C SER A 87 -17.49 -27.95 36.70
N SER A 88 -16.85 -29.08 37.02
CA SER A 88 -16.32 -29.37 38.34
C SER A 88 -15.15 -28.46 38.79
N ARG A 89 -14.67 -27.55 37.91
CA ARG A 89 -13.74 -26.48 38.29
C ARG A 89 -14.53 -25.21 38.65
N ASP A 90 -15.40 -24.77 37.76
CA ASP A 90 -16.14 -23.51 37.88
C ASP A 90 -17.12 -23.55 39.05
N ARG A 91 -17.78 -24.70 39.28
CA ARG A 91 -18.65 -24.91 40.44
C ARG A 91 -17.91 -24.76 41.78
N ARG A 92 -16.59 -24.99 41.83
CA ARG A 92 -15.76 -24.70 43.01
C ARG A 92 -15.42 -23.20 43.10
N ILE A 93 -15.09 -22.54 41.99
CA ILE A 93 -14.80 -21.10 41.93
C ILE A 93 -16.03 -20.28 42.38
N TYR A 94 -17.21 -20.56 41.83
CA TYR A 94 -18.45 -19.89 42.24
C TYR A 94 -18.83 -20.17 43.70
N ALA A 95 -18.59 -21.40 44.20
CA ALA A 95 -18.79 -21.69 45.62
C ALA A 95 -17.86 -20.86 46.53
N THR A 96 -16.59 -20.70 46.16
CA THR A 96 -15.66 -19.85 46.94
C THR A 96 -16.01 -18.36 46.87
N LEU A 97 -16.49 -17.86 45.72
CA LEU A 97 -16.93 -16.48 45.56
C LEU A 97 -18.18 -16.16 46.38
N VAL A 98 -19.17 -17.05 46.39
CA VAL A 98 -20.38 -16.91 47.24
C VAL A 98 -20.01 -17.01 48.72
N GLY A 99 -19.09 -17.91 49.09
CA GLY A 99 -18.57 -17.99 50.46
C GLY A 99 -17.88 -16.68 50.92
N LEU A 100 -17.04 -16.09 50.07
CA LEU A 100 -16.39 -14.80 50.33
C LEU A 100 -17.42 -13.67 50.49
N LEU A 101 -18.42 -13.62 49.61
CA LEU A 101 -19.49 -12.62 49.65
C LEU A 101 -20.28 -12.68 50.96
N CYS A 102 -20.66 -13.88 51.41
CA CYS A 102 -21.31 -14.07 52.70
C CYS A 102 -20.44 -13.62 53.88
N LEU A 103 -19.13 -13.87 53.84
CA LEU A 103 -18.17 -13.45 54.87
C LEU A 103 -18.07 -11.91 54.93
N ILE A 104 -18.02 -11.25 53.78
CA ILE A 104 -18.04 -9.77 53.67
C ILE A 104 -19.35 -9.20 54.25
N ILE A 105 -20.51 -9.79 53.92
CA ILE A 105 -21.81 -9.35 54.44
C ILE A 105 -21.88 -9.49 55.97
N VAL A 106 -21.37 -10.60 56.53
CA VAL A 106 -21.29 -10.80 57.98
C VAL A 106 -20.36 -9.78 58.64
N ALA A 107 -19.21 -9.47 58.04
CA ALA A 107 -18.31 -8.43 58.54
C ALA A 107 -18.99 -7.05 58.59
N TYR A 108 -19.68 -6.64 57.52
CA TYR A 108 -20.44 -5.38 57.48
C TYR A 108 -21.58 -5.35 58.51
N ALA A 109 -22.29 -6.47 58.73
CA ALA A 109 -23.33 -6.55 59.75
C ALA A 109 -22.76 -6.34 61.17
N ILE A 110 -21.62 -6.95 61.48
CA ILE A 110 -20.92 -6.78 62.77
C ILE A 110 -20.44 -5.33 62.93
N SER A 111 -19.79 -4.75 61.92
CA SER A 111 -19.34 -3.35 61.95
C SER A 111 -20.50 -2.36 62.11
N GLY A 112 -21.67 -2.64 61.51
CA GLY A 112 -22.87 -1.83 61.68
C GLY A 112 -23.36 -1.82 63.14
N VAL A 113 -23.44 -2.98 63.79
CA VAL A 113 -23.88 -3.09 65.20
C VAL A 113 -22.95 -2.31 66.14
N VAL A 114 -21.63 -2.37 65.93
CA VAL A 114 -20.64 -1.65 66.74
C VAL A 114 -20.73 -0.12 66.57
N LEU A 115 -21.15 0.37 65.40
CA LEU A 115 -21.39 1.81 65.19
C LEU A 115 -22.67 2.31 65.87
N PHE A 116 -23.72 1.48 65.95
CA PHE A 116 -24.97 1.85 66.61
C PHE A 116 -24.97 1.67 68.13
N SER A 117 -24.07 0.86 68.71
CA SER A 117 -24.00 0.64 70.17
C SER A 117 -23.38 1.80 70.96
N ASN A 118 -22.63 2.70 70.31
CA ASN A 118 -21.68 3.59 71.00
C ASN A 118 -22.10 5.06 71.09
N ASN A 119 -23.33 5.43 70.67
CA ASN A 119 -23.73 6.83 70.55
C ASN A 119 -24.76 7.27 71.61
N SER A 120 -24.27 7.52 72.84
CA SER A 120 -25.03 8.13 73.93
C SER A 120 -24.65 9.61 74.11
N SER A 121 -25.60 10.50 73.83
CA SER A 121 -25.45 11.98 73.84
C SER A 121 -25.54 12.59 75.26
N PRO A 122 -25.47 13.93 75.45
CA PRO A 122 -24.69 14.99 74.78
C PRO A 122 -23.98 15.94 75.80
N THR A 123 -23.24 16.98 75.34
CA THR A 123 -23.06 18.24 76.10
C THR A 123 -22.61 19.42 75.22
N THR A 124 -22.95 20.65 75.62
CA THR A 124 -22.57 21.94 74.98
C THR A 124 -21.46 22.64 75.78
N PRO A 125 -20.71 23.64 75.21
CA PRO A 125 -21.02 25.03 75.57
C PRO A 125 -20.67 26.16 74.55
N SER A 126 -21.39 27.26 74.74
CA SER A 126 -21.13 28.70 74.55
C SER A 126 -19.84 29.29 73.94
N THR A 127 -20.04 30.17 72.95
CA THR A 127 -19.69 31.62 72.92
C THR A 127 -18.32 32.13 73.41
N THR A 128 -17.57 32.81 72.52
CA THR A 128 -16.95 34.14 72.73
C THR A 128 -16.52 34.72 71.36
N ALA A 129 -16.53 36.05 71.21
CA ALA A 129 -16.19 36.76 69.96
C ALA A 129 -14.86 37.54 70.06
N LEU A 130 -14.27 37.91 68.92
CA LEU A 130 -13.16 38.86 68.83
C LEU A 130 -13.32 39.77 67.60
N VAL A 131 -12.85 41.01 67.71
CA VAL A 131 -13.12 42.12 66.78
C VAL A 131 -11.82 42.80 66.37
N VAL A 132 -11.62 43.01 65.07
CA VAL A 132 -10.76 44.07 64.49
C VAL A 132 -11.47 44.65 63.26
N GLN A 133 -11.29 45.94 63.00
CA GLN A 133 -12.01 46.73 61.97
C GLN A 133 -11.00 47.56 61.12
N PRO A 134 -11.39 48.52 60.26
CA PRO A 134 -11.26 48.35 58.81
C PRO A 134 -10.31 49.36 58.11
N THR A 135 -10.17 49.22 56.79
CA THR A 135 -9.86 50.35 55.89
C THR A 135 -10.76 50.30 54.65
N ASN A 136 -11.24 51.47 54.20
CA ASN A 136 -12.18 51.63 53.09
C ASN A 136 -11.52 52.34 51.91
N ALA A 137 -11.74 51.84 50.69
CA ALA A 137 -11.75 52.63 49.46
C ALA A 137 -12.61 51.91 48.40
N GLY A 138 -13.66 52.57 47.93
CA GLY A 138 -14.48 52.14 46.79
C GLY A 138 -14.61 53.29 45.77
N PRO A 139 -15.64 53.32 44.90
CA PRO A 139 -16.72 52.34 44.71
C PRO A 139 -16.82 51.83 43.26
N THR A 140 -17.75 50.91 42.99
CA THR A 140 -18.23 50.64 41.61
C THR A 140 -19.74 50.46 41.66
N LEU A 141 -20.47 51.18 40.82
CA LEU A 141 -21.93 51.23 40.83
C LEU A 141 -22.54 50.29 39.78
N THR A 142 -23.44 49.44 40.27
CA THR A 142 -24.71 49.01 39.66
C THR A 142 -24.80 48.86 38.13
N VAL A 143 -25.13 47.64 37.68
CA VAL A 143 -26.01 47.43 36.51
C VAL A 143 -27.19 46.56 36.94
N SER A 144 -28.38 46.89 36.44
CA SER A 144 -29.64 46.17 36.59
C SER A 144 -30.38 46.16 35.23
N PRO A 145 -31.48 45.40 35.04
CA PRO A 145 -31.57 44.52 33.88
C PRO A 145 -32.67 44.90 32.87
N SER A 146 -33.09 43.91 32.05
CA SER A 146 -34.32 43.88 31.21
C SER A 146 -34.30 44.68 29.88
N PRO A 147 -35.24 44.44 28.94
CA PRO A 147 -36.03 43.21 28.66
C PRO A 147 -36.25 42.93 27.13
N ASN A 148 -37.23 42.05 26.84
CA ASN A 148 -37.99 41.86 25.57
C ASN A 148 -37.39 40.90 24.51
N ALA A 149 -38.18 40.14 23.73
CA ALA A 149 -39.63 40.19 23.47
C ALA A 149 -40.29 38.80 23.22
N PHE A 150 -41.53 38.60 23.72
CA PHE A 150 -42.71 37.86 23.17
C PHE A 150 -42.54 36.52 22.38
N ALA A 151 -43.24 35.38 22.61
CA ALA A 151 -44.62 35.05 23.07
C ALA A 151 -45.74 35.47 22.09
N THR A 152 -46.87 34.78 21.83
CA THR A 152 -47.51 33.49 22.24
C THR A 152 -48.38 33.02 21.03
N ALA A 153 -49.18 31.96 20.92
CA ALA A 153 -49.78 30.85 21.72
C ALA A 153 -50.11 29.70 20.71
N ALA A 154 -50.22 28.38 21.01
CA ALA A 154 -50.89 27.58 22.06
C ALA A 154 -52.38 27.23 21.79
N VAL A 155 -52.76 25.95 22.02
CA VAL A 155 -54.03 25.39 22.59
C VAL A 155 -54.56 24.08 21.91
N ARG A 156 -54.86 23.03 22.73
CA ARG A 156 -55.70 21.81 22.49
C ARG A 156 -55.24 20.72 21.49
N GLN A 157 -55.64 19.43 21.62
CA GLN A 157 -55.99 18.58 22.80
C GLN A 157 -55.97 17.06 22.46
N THR A 158 -55.50 16.22 23.40
CA THR A 158 -55.88 14.80 23.71
C THR A 158 -56.26 13.74 22.64
N GLN A 159 -55.59 12.57 22.74
CA GLN A 159 -56.09 11.18 22.51
C GLN A 159 -56.42 10.81 21.03
N THR A 160 -56.56 9.53 20.62
CA THR A 160 -56.65 8.23 21.32
C THR A 160 -55.92 7.14 20.52
N ALA A 161 -55.79 5.92 21.06
CA ALA A 161 -55.40 4.71 20.33
C ALA A 161 -56.56 3.70 20.30
N GLU A 162 -56.78 3.00 19.18
CA GLU A 162 -57.47 1.71 19.11
C GLU A 162 -57.19 0.98 17.77
N ALA A 163 -57.73 -0.23 17.56
CA ALA A 163 -57.27 -1.19 16.54
C ALA A 163 -58.42 -2.07 15.96
N ILE A 164 -58.05 -3.25 15.41
CA ILE A 164 -58.89 -4.45 15.12
C ILE A 164 -59.45 -4.59 13.68
N ALA A 165 -59.51 -5.86 13.23
CA ALA A 165 -60.19 -6.47 12.06
C ALA A 165 -59.63 -6.12 10.65
N LEU A 166 -59.20 -7.07 9.78
CA LEU A 166 -59.69 -8.41 9.35
C LEU A 166 -60.58 -8.37 8.10
N THR A 167 -60.10 -8.95 6.99
CA THR A 167 -60.92 -9.85 6.16
C THR A 167 -60.04 -10.83 5.38
N THR A 168 -60.55 -12.06 5.18
CA THR A 168 -59.92 -13.15 4.43
C THR A 168 -60.66 -13.41 3.12
N THR A 169 -60.03 -14.08 2.15
CA THR A 169 -60.66 -14.96 1.13
C THR A 169 -59.59 -15.93 0.60
N ALA A 170 -60.01 -17.05 -0.01
CA ALA A 170 -59.21 -18.28 -0.07
C ALA A 170 -58.66 -18.68 -1.45
N THR A 171 -57.79 -19.70 -1.36
CA THR A 171 -57.31 -20.70 -2.33
C THR A 171 -58.38 -21.25 -3.31
N PRO A 172 -58.02 -21.90 -4.46
CA PRO A 172 -57.44 -23.25 -4.44
C PRO A 172 -56.34 -23.58 -5.47
N SER A 173 -55.81 -24.80 -5.33
CA SER A 173 -54.68 -25.43 -6.02
C SER A 173 -55.05 -26.37 -7.18
N VAL A 174 -54.09 -26.68 -8.05
CA VAL A 174 -54.00 -27.97 -8.79
C VAL A 174 -52.54 -28.47 -8.77
N SER A 175 -52.31 -29.78 -8.87
CA SER A 175 -51.00 -30.44 -8.87
C SER A 175 -50.93 -31.54 -9.93
N ALA A 176 -49.76 -31.77 -10.55
CA ALA A 176 -49.49 -32.96 -11.37
C ALA A 176 -47.97 -33.23 -11.58
N THR A 177 -47.56 -34.46 -11.26
CA THR A 177 -46.35 -35.19 -11.72
C THR A 177 -46.83 -36.41 -12.55
N PRO A 178 -45.99 -37.34 -13.08
CA PRO A 178 -44.55 -37.33 -13.37
C PRO A 178 -44.23 -37.80 -14.83
N SER A 179 -42.95 -37.94 -15.20
CA SER A 179 -42.45 -39.02 -16.08
C SER A 179 -40.94 -39.21 -15.92
N ALA A 180 -40.35 -40.28 -16.49
CA ALA A 180 -38.98 -40.72 -16.17
C ALA A 180 -38.21 -41.42 -17.32
N SER A 181 -36.89 -41.51 -17.11
CA SER A 181 -35.96 -42.53 -17.65
C SER A 181 -35.53 -42.47 -19.14
N ALA A 182 -34.22 -42.35 -19.35
CA ALA A 182 -33.47 -43.18 -20.30
C ALA A 182 -31.97 -43.22 -19.90
N THR A 183 -31.35 -44.40 -19.98
CA THR A 183 -29.93 -44.62 -19.63
C THR A 183 -29.05 -44.65 -20.88
N THR A 184 -27.81 -44.17 -20.80
CA THR A 184 -26.71 -44.67 -21.65
C THR A 184 -25.42 -44.66 -20.85
N GLN A 185 -24.76 -45.81 -20.77
CA GLN A 185 -23.44 -45.95 -20.16
C GLN A 185 -22.37 -45.87 -21.24
N VAL A 186 -21.22 -45.27 -20.92
CA VAL A 186 -19.97 -45.46 -21.68
C VAL A 186 -18.91 -45.92 -20.69
N ILE A 187 -18.38 -47.12 -20.92
CA ILE A 187 -17.30 -47.72 -20.12
C ILE A 187 -15.99 -47.44 -20.85
N LEU A 188 -15.05 -46.74 -20.20
CA LEU A 188 -13.63 -46.81 -20.53
C LEU A 188 -12.81 -46.99 -19.24
N ALA A 189 -11.71 -47.73 -19.35
CA ALA A 189 -11.00 -48.29 -18.21
C ALA A 189 -10.03 -47.28 -17.55
N SER A 190 -9.95 -47.34 -16.22
CA SER A 190 -8.87 -46.72 -15.45
C SER A 190 -7.60 -47.58 -15.52
N PRO A 191 -6.42 -46.99 -15.80
CA PRO A 191 -5.15 -47.71 -15.72
C PRO A 191 -4.71 -47.89 -14.25
N THR A 192 -4.51 -49.14 -13.83
CA THR A 192 -4.00 -49.47 -12.50
C THR A 192 -2.52 -49.06 -12.38
N PHE A 193 -2.22 -48.05 -11.57
CA PHE A 193 -0.85 -47.73 -11.21
C PHE A 193 -0.30 -48.77 -10.22
N VAL A 194 0.67 -49.57 -10.68
CA VAL A 194 1.43 -50.49 -9.83
C VAL A 194 2.51 -49.71 -9.08
N ILE A 195 2.34 -49.56 -7.77
CA ILE A 195 3.37 -49.01 -6.90
C ILE A 195 4.40 -50.11 -6.62
N VAL A 196 5.59 -49.97 -7.21
CA VAL A 196 6.75 -50.81 -6.86
C VAL A 196 7.49 -50.11 -5.71
N PRO A 197 7.63 -50.74 -4.52
CA PRO A 197 8.43 -50.18 -3.44
C PRO A 197 9.93 -50.31 -3.76
N PRO A 198 10.77 -49.33 -3.40
CA PRO A 198 12.22 -49.51 -3.43
C PRO A 198 12.62 -50.51 -2.34
N THR A 199 13.41 -51.52 -2.72
CA THR A 199 13.99 -52.48 -1.77
C THR A 199 15.13 -51.83 -0.98
N GLU A 200 15.12 -51.99 0.33
CA GLU A 200 16.30 -51.75 1.18
C GLU A 200 17.40 -52.76 0.84
N ASP A 201 18.66 -52.35 0.95
CA ASP A 201 19.81 -53.26 0.94
C ASP A 201 20.70 -52.97 2.16
N VAL A 202 21.24 -54.03 2.78
CA VAL A 202 21.57 -54.02 4.22
C VAL A 202 23.06 -53.81 4.51
N ILE A 203 23.32 -53.12 5.63
CA ILE A 203 24.64 -52.75 6.16
C ILE A 203 25.49 -53.98 6.53
N VAL A 204 26.79 -53.93 6.17
CA VAL A 204 27.88 -54.68 6.83
C VAL A 204 28.95 -53.65 7.26
N ALA A 205 29.59 -53.83 8.42
CA ALA A 205 30.24 -52.72 9.14
C ALA A 205 31.67 -52.97 9.64
N SER A 206 32.43 -51.87 9.74
CA SER A 206 33.61 -51.64 10.62
C SER A 206 34.92 -52.40 10.31
N PRO A 207 36.08 -52.00 10.88
CA PRO A 207 36.29 -50.96 11.91
C PRO A 207 37.24 -49.79 11.58
N THR A 208 37.15 -48.74 12.39
CA THR A 208 38.02 -47.55 12.48
C THR A 208 39.44 -47.87 12.97
N PRO A 209 40.43 -47.00 12.69
CA PRO A 209 41.17 -46.41 13.82
C PRO A 209 41.53 -44.92 13.72
N SER A 210 41.46 -44.29 14.91
CA SER A 210 41.96 -43.02 15.47
C SER A 210 42.92 -42.06 14.73
N ILE A 211 42.74 -40.78 15.07
CA ILE A 211 43.51 -39.57 14.72
C ILE A 211 44.80 -39.41 15.58
N PRO A 212 45.83 -38.72 15.07
CA PRO A 212 46.55 -37.73 15.89
C PRO A 212 46.59 -36.31 15.27
N PHE A 213 46.53 -35.29 16.12
CA PHE A 213 46.70 -33.87 15.76
C PHE A 213 48.19 -33.48 15.77
N ALA A 214 48.60 -32.61 14.84
CA ALA A 214 49.78 -31.74 14.98
C ALA A 214 49.64 -30.49 14.09
N THR A 215 50.32 -29.40 14.46
CA THR A 215 50.29 -28.09 13.79
C THR A 215 51.47 -27.90 12.84
N ASP A 216 51.30 -27.03 11.82
CA ASP A 216 52.18 -25.86 11.68
C ASP A 216 51.60 -24.79 10.73
N LEU A 217 51.98 -23.53 10.96
CA LEU A 217 51.74 -22.40 10.05
C LEU A 217 52.94 -22.22 9.11
N PRO A 218 52.79 -21.45 8.02
CA PRO A 218 53.59 -20.22 8.00
C PRO A 218 52.80 -18.97 7.62
N THR A 219 52.94 -17.93 8.44
CA THR A 219 52.59 -16.54 8.12
C THR A 219 53.74 -15.90 7.35
N PHE A 220 53.46 -15.08 6.32
CA PHE A 220 54.31 -13.94 5.94
C PHE A 220 53.48 -12.80 5.33
N GLU A 221 54.05 -11.60 5.33
CA GLU A 221 53.32 -10.31 5.41
C GLU A 221 53.16 -9.56 4.07
N PRO A 222 52.20 -8.62 3.97
CA PRO A 222 52.00 -7.81 2.77
C PRO A 222 53.00 -6.64 2.64
N THR A 223 53.75 -6.62 1.55
CA THR A 223 54.61 -5.48 1.18
C THR A 223 53.81 -4.34 0.55
N LEU A 224 53.28 -3.44 1.38
CA LEU A 224 52.90 -2.10 0.95
C LEU A 224 54.10 -1.15 1.04
N SER A 225 54.29 -0.30 0.04
CA SER A 225 55.21 0.85 0.10
C SER A 225 54.60 2.01 -0.68
N PRO A 226 54.59 3.24 -0.15
CA PRO A 226 53.78 4.33 -0.69
C PRO A 226 54.46 5.02 -1.88
N ILE A 227 53.68 5.33 -2.91
CA ILE A 227 54.05 6.33 -3.92
C ILE A 227 53.66 7.70 -3.36
N VAL A 228 54.65 8.58 -3.19
CA VAL A 228 54.46 9.94 -2.67
C VAL A 228 54.06 10.89 -3.81
N PRO A 229 53.04 11.73 -3.67
CA PRO A 229 52.70 12.73 -4.66
C PRO A 229 53.64 13.95 -4.58
N THR A 230 54.06 14.47 -5.73
CA THR A 230 54.78 15.75 -5.86
C THR A 230 54.05 16.69 -6.81
N SER A 231 54.11 17.99 -6.49
CA SER A 231 53.39 19.08 -7.16
C SER A 231 54.22 19.78 -8.24
N GLU A 232 53.55 20.21 -9.33
CA GLU A 232 53.57 21.52 -10.04
C GLU A 232 54.82 22.46 -10.02
N PRO A 233 55.00 23.42 -10.99
CA PRO A 233 54.13 23.82 -12.13
C PRO A 233 54.87 24.13 -13.49
N THR A 234 54.08 24.57 -14.49
CA THR A 234 54.37 25.55 -15.59
C THR A 234 55.67 25.50 -16.44
N VAL A 235 55.48 25.46 -17.78
CA VAL A 235 56.14 26.34 -18.77
C VAL A 235 55.18 26.59 -19.96
N GLU A 236 54.98 27.85 -20.38
CA GLU A 236 54.37 28.22 -21.69
C GLU A 236 55.46 28.47 -22.75
N PRO A 237 55.13 28.40 -24.06
CA PRO A 237 54.96 29.67 -24.77
C PRO A 237 53.84 29.70 -25.83
N THR A 238 53.45 30.93 -26.21
CA THR A 238 52.51 31.28 -27.27
C THR A 238 53.07 31.10 -28.69
N LEU A 239 52.18 31.01 -29.69
CA LEU A 239 52.11 31.96 -30.83
C LEU A 239 50.85 31.69 -31.71
N GLU A 240 50.35 32.74 -32.35
CA GLU A 240 49.19 32.71 -33.27
C GLU A 240 49.61 32.30 -34.71
N PRO A 241 48.64 32.06 -35.61
CA PRO A 241 48.42 33.11 -36.63
C PRO A 241 46.95 33.34 -37.04
N THR A 242 46.66 34.57 -37.50
CA THR A 242 45.37 34.99 -38.07
C THR A 242 45.58 35.70 -39.41
N ILE A 243 45.19 35.11 -40.56
CA ILE A 243 44.99 35.81 -41.84
C ILE A 243 43.88 35.14 -42.70
N GLU A 244 42.90 35.94 -43.10
CA GLU A 244 42.09 35.87 -44.34
C GLU A 244 42.13 37.30 -44.98
N PRO A 245 41.58 37.64 -46.18
CA PRO A 245 40.69 36.88 -47.09
C PRO A 245 40.98 37.01 -48.63
N THR A 246 40.09 36.37 -49.44
CA THR A 246 39.62 36.64 -50.84
C THR A 246 40.50 37.27 -51.94
N VAL A 247 40.42 36.70 -53.18
CA VAL A 247 39.69 37.25 -54.37
C VAL A 247 39.31 36.12 -55.38
N GLU A 248 38.26 36.30 -56.21
CA GLU A 248 37.87 35.44 -57.36
C GLU A 248 38.41 35.96 -58.72
N PRO A 249 38.18 35.28 -59.88
CA PRO A 249 37.00 35.65 -60.71
C PRO A 249 36.31 34.51 -61.53
N THR A 250 35.19 34.87 -62.19
CA THR A 250 34.17 34.02 -62.88
C THR A 250 34.41 33.69 -64.36
N SER A 251 33.73 32.65 -64.91
CA SER A 251 32.89 32.67 -66.17
C SER A 251 32.32 31.30 -66.63
N GLU A 252 31.30 31.33 -67.50
CA GLU A 252 30.42 30.23 -68.03
C GLU A 252 30.92 29.64 -69.40
N PRO A 253 30.19 28.85 -70.25
CA PRO A 253 28.83 28.21 -70.22
C PRO A 253 28.86 26.67 -70.54
N THR A 254 27.81 25.87 -70.85
CA THR A 254 26.72 25.94 -71.89
C THR A 254 25.63 24.84 -71.66
N VAL A 255 24.63 24.68 -72.55
CA VAL A 255 23.29 24.05 -72.30
C VAL A 255 22.92 22.91 -73.30
N GLU A 256 21.88 22.11 -72.94
CA GLU A 256 21.00 21.24 -73.77
C GLU A 256 21.53 19.89 -74.33
N PRO A 257 20.66 18.89 -74.67
CA PRO A 257 19.20 18.67 -74.43
C PRO A 257 18.94 17.28 -73.72
N THR A 258 17.82 16.50 -73.72
CA THR A 258 16.50 16.47 -74.42
C THR A 258 15.45 15.60 -73.65
N SER A 259 14.15 15.92 -73.79
CA SER A 259 12.89 15.11 -73.76
C SER A 259 12.71 13.72 -73.08
N GLU A 260 11.60 13.62 -72.29
CA GLU A 260 10.64 12.48 -72.11
C GLU A 260 11.08 11.20 -71.33
N PRO A 261 10.21 10.61 -70.43
CA PRO A 261 8.94 9.97 -70.85
C PRO A 261 7.68 10.06 -69.93
N THR A 262 6.52 9.96 -70.60
CA THR A 262 5.26 9.22 -70.34
C THR A 262 4.81 8.70 -68.94
N SER A 263 3.53 8.98 -68.63
CA SER A 263 2.50 8.18 -67.89
C SER A 263 2.57 7.91 -66.36
N GLU A 264 1.48 8.33 -65.72
CA GLU A 264 0.74 7.92 -64.49
C GLU A 264 0.90 6.48 -63.92
N PRO A 265 0.36 6.16 -62.70
CA PRO A 265 0.45 6.89 -61.42
C PRO A 265 0.70 5.94 -60.20
N LEU A 266 1.10 6.48 -59.03
CA LEU A 266 1.09 5.79 -57.72
C LEU A 266 0.46 6.75 -56.65
N PRO A 267 0.03 6.27 -55.46
CA PRO A 267 -1.15 6.83 -54.79
C PRO A 267 -0.85 8.02 -53.86
N GLU A 268 -1.90 8.77 -53.54
CA GLU A 268 -1.86 9.83 -52.53
C GLU A 268 -1.43 9.30 -51.15
N PRO A 269 -0.36 9.83 -50.54
CA PRO A 269 -0.25 9.82 -49.09
C PRO A 269 -1.18 10.90 -48.55
N THR A 270 -2.32 10.50 -47.97
CA THR A 270 -3.22 11.43 -47.26
C THR A 270 -2.60 11.92 -45.94
N ALA A 271 -1.58 12.76 -46.04
CA ALA A 271 -1.04 13.55 -44.95
C ALA A 271 -1.96 14.77 -44.74
N GLN A 272 -2.56 14.88 -43.56
CA GLN A 272 -3.33 16.06 -43.19
C GLN A 272 -2.40 17.28 -43.07
N PRO A 273 -2.90 18.52 -43.25
CA PRO A 273 -2.05 19.70 -43.22
C PRO A 273 -1.39 19.91 -41.84
N THR A 274 -0.07 19.87 -41.80
CA THR A 274 0.69 20.34 -40.63
C THR A 274 0.59 21.86 -40.57
N GLU A 275 -0.33 22.39 -39.75
CA GLU A 275 -0.39 23.83 -39.49
C GLU A 275 0.93 24.31 -38.86
N GLU A 276 1.57 25.27 -39.51
CA GLU A 276 2.88 25.83 -39.16
C GLU A 276 2.86 26.55 -37.80
N THR A 277 3.01 25.78 -36.73
CA THR A 277 2.91 26.26 -35.35
C THR A 277 4.28 26.28 -34.68
N GLY A 278 4.88 27.46 -34.60
CA GLY A 278 6.26 27.62 -34.12
C GLY A 278 6.54 26.99 -32.75
N GLY A 279 7.59 26.17 -32.68
CA GLY A 279 8.32 25.85 -31.45
C GLY A 279 7.58 25.08 -30.36
N ARG A 280 6.45 24.44 -30.64
CA ARG A 280 5.73 23.61 -29.65
C ARG A 280 6.43 22.27 -29.43
N GLU A 281 7.42 22.26 -28.55
CA GLU A 281 7.94 21.03 -27.94
C GLU A 281 6.77 20.23 -27.32
N VAL A 282 6.78 18.91 -27.51
CA VAL A 282 5.76 18.00 -26.97
C VAL A 282 6.43 17.13 -25.90
N ASN A 283 6.21 17.48 -24.65
CA ASN A 283 6.73 16.73 -23.51
C ASN A 283 5.74 15.63 -23.09
N GLN A 284 6.21 14.65 -22.31
CA GLN A 284 5.37 13.58 -21.78
C GLN A 284 5.34 13.59 -20.25
N VAL A 285 4.19 13.24 -19.67
CA VAL A 285 3.99 13.10 -18.23
C VAL A 285 3.35 11.76 -17.89
N THR A 286 3.84 11.11 -16.85
CA THR A 286 3.23 9.89 -16.30
C THR A 286 2.24 10.27 -15.20
N LEU A 287 0.99 9.88 -15.41
CA LEU A 287 -0.13 10.05 -14.50
C LEU A 287 -0.46 8.71 -13.85
N PHE A 288 -1.17 8.71 -12.72
CA PHE A 288 -1.55 7.49 -12.00
C PHE A 288 -3.04 7.51 -11.68
N PHE A 289 -3.81 6.72 -12.41
CA PHE A 289 -5.25 6.51 -12.16
C PHE A 289 -5.45 5.16 -11.47
N ALA A 290 -6.65 4.89 -10.95
CA ALA A 290 -6.99 3.55 -10.48
C ALA A 290 -7.59 2.69 -11.59
N ASP A 291 -7.52 1.37 -11.45
CA ASP A 291 -8.42 0.48 -12.17
C ASP A 291 -9.88 0.65 -11.71
N SER A 292 -10.82 -0.02 -12.39
CA SER A 292 -12.24 0.07 -12.06
C SER A 292 -12.60 -0.44 -10.66
N SER A 293 -11.82 -1.39 -10.09
CA SER A 293 -12.00 -1.89 -8.73
C SER A 293 -11.34 -1.03 -7.64
N GLY A 294 -10.37 -0.18 -8.00
CA GLY A 294 -9.61 0.63 -7.04
C GLY A 294 -8.49 -0.13 -6.31
N GLN A 295 -8.08 -1.30 -6.79
CA GLN A 295 -7.08 -2.17 -6.16
C GLN A 295 -5.66 -1.94 -6.68
N VAL A 296 -5.50 -1.43 -7.91
CA VAL A 296 -4.19 -1.12 -8.51
C VAL A 296 -4.17 0.28 -9.13
N LEU A 297 -3.02 0.95 -8.98
CA LEU A 297 -2.71 2.18 -9.70
C LEU A 297 -2.12 1.85 -11.07
N VAL A 298 -2.76 2.34 -12.12
CA VAL A 298 -2.35 2.18 -13.51
C VAL A 298 -1.60 3.44 -13.95
N PRO A 299 -0.30 3.35 -14.32
CA PRO A 299 0.43 4.46 -14.91
C PRO A 299 -0.09 4.77 -16.32
N VAL A 300 -0.13 6.04 -16.69
CA VAL A 300 -0.63 6.52 -18.00
C VAL A 300 0.30 7.61 -18.53
N SER A 301 0.84 7.43 -19.73
CA SER A 301 1.63 8.45 -20.43
C SER A 301 0.73 9.41 -21.20
N ARG A 302 0.75 10.71 -20.88
CA ARG A 302 0.09 11.74 -21.70
C ARG A 302 1.10 12.69 -22.34
N GLN A 303 0.80 13.08 -23.58
CA GLN A 303 1.49 14.16 -24.27
C GLN A 303 0.97 15.51 -23.79
N ILE A 304 1.87 16.47 -23.54
CA ILE A 304 1.57 17.83 -23.11
C ILE A 304 2.31 18.84 -23.99
N VAL A 305 1.60 19.90 -24.39
CA VAL A 305 2.19 21.02 -25.11
C VAL A 305 2.91 21.93 -24.10
N THR A 306 4.19 22.25 -24.32
CA THR A 306 5.09 22.86 -23.33
C THR A 306 4.82 24.31 -22.93
N THR A 307 3.67 24.85 -23.31
CA THR A 307 3.12 26.11 -22.76
C THR A 307 2.91 26.06 -21.24
N ARG A 308 3.02 24.89 -20.61
CA ARG A 308 2.97 24.67 -19.16
C ARG A 308 4.21 23.91 -18.68
N GLN A 309 4.73 24.27 -17.50
CA GLN A 309 5.77 23.49 -16.82
C GLN A 309 5.28 22.05 -16.57
N PRO A 310 6.09 20.99 -16.83
CA PRO A 310 5.65 19.60 -16.75
C PRO A 310 4.98 19.19 -15.44
N ARG A 311 5.53 19.58 -14.27
CA ARG A 311 4.91 19.38 -12.94
C ARG A 311 3.47 19.92 -12.86
N THR A 312 3.27 21.14 -13.31
CA THR A 312 1.97 21.83 -13.29
C THR A 312 1.00 21.19 -14.28
N ALA A 313 1.49 20.82 -15.47
CA ALA A 313 0.71 20.11 -16.47
C ALA A 313 0.23 18.73 -15.97
N ALA A 314 1.11 17.94 -15.34
CA ALA A 314 0.77 16.63 -14.77
C ALA A 314 -0.37 16.70 -13.75
N ILE A 315 -0.37 17.72 -12.87
CA ILE A 315 -1.47 17.92 -11.91
C ILE A 315 -2.76 18.35 -12.62
N HIS A 316 -2.71 19.21 -13.64
CA HIS A 316 -3.91 19.56 -14.41
C HIS A 316 -4.49 18.37 -15.17
N GLU A 317 -3.66 17.49 -15.75
CA GLU A 317 -4.13 16.28 -16.42
C GLU A 317 -4.67 15.21 -15.45
N LEU A 318 -4.14 15.13 -14.22
CA LEU A 318 -4.76 14.32 -13.15
C LEU A 318 -6.14 14.86 -12.74
N ILE A 319 -6.29 16.19 -12.63
CA ILE A 319 -7.56 16.85 -12.29
C ILE A 319 -8.58 16.71 -13.43
N ALA A 320 -8.14 16.75 -14.69
CA ALA A 320 -8.97 16.45 -15.86
C ALA A 320 -9.48 15.00 -15.88
N GLY A 321 -8.87 14.11 -15.10
CA GLY A 321 -9.29 12.72 -14.93
C GLY A 321 -8.76 11.78 -16.02
N ALA A 322 -9.12 10.50 -15.92
CA ALA A 322 -8.85 9.49 -16.93
C ALA A 322 -9.70 9.71 -18.20
N ARG A 323 -9.18 9.38 -19.39
CA ARG A 323 -9.89 9.53 -20.67
C ARG A 323 -10.62 8.23 -21.10
N SER A 324 -10.82 7.28 -20.19
CA SER A 324 -10.81 5.84 -20.54
C SER A 324 -11.53 4.92 -19.53
N ASP A 325 -11.20 3.63 -19.56
CA ASP A 325 -11.61 2.56 -18.62
C ASP A 325 -11.14 2.78 -17.17
N LEU A 326 -10.21 3.71 -16.95
CA LEU A 326 -9.58 3.96 -15.64
C LEU A 326 -10.39 4.95 -14.79
N ARG A 327 -10.27 4.81 -13.47
CA ARG A 327 -10.97 5.63 -12.49
C ARG A 327 -10.16 6.86 -12.09
N SER A 328 -10.72 8.04 -12.33
CA SER A 328 -10.25 9.32 -11.80
C SER A 328 -10.21 9.31 -10.27
N LEU A 329 -9.07 9.72 -9.69
CA LEU A 329 -8.82 9.70 -8.24
C LEU A 329 -8.99 11.05 -7.55
N LEU A 330 -9.14 12.13 -8.32
CA LEU A 330 -9.37 13.48 -7.83
C LEU A 330 -10.82 13.92 -8.14
N PRO A 331 -11.50 14.65 -7.23
CA PRO A 331 -12.75 15.36 -7.53
C PRO A 331 -12.55 16.41 -8.62
N SER A 332 -13.51 16.57 -9.53
CA SER A 332 -13.43 17.51 -10.66
C SER A 332 -13.51 18.99 -10.25
N ASP A 333 -13.96 19.29 -9.03
CA ASP A 333 -13.90 20.63 -8.42
C ASP A 333 -12.55 20.94 -7.77
N THR A 334 -11.59 20.02 -7.81
CA THR A 334 -10.21 20.24 -7.37
C THR A 334 -9.52 21.25 -8.28
N GLN A 335 -8.88 22.26 -7.68
CA GLN A 335 -8.11 23.28 -8.39
C GLN A 335 -6.73 23.41 -7.75
N LEU A 336 -5.68 23.35 -8.57
CA LEU A 336 -4.33 23.72 -8.17
C LEU A 336 -4.23 25.26 -8.12
N LEU A 337 -4.18 25.82 -6.91
CA LEU A 337 -4.00 27.26 -6.65
C LEU A 337 -2.56 27.71 -6.90
N GLY A 338 -1.60 26.79 -6.85
CA GLY A 338 -0.21 27.07 -7.18
C GLY A 338 0.71 25.90 -6.89
N LEU A 339 1.80 25.81 -7.66
CA LEU A 339 2.87 24.84 -7.49
C LEU A 339 4.21 25.59 -7.42
N ARG A 340 5.05 25.23 -6.45
CA ARG A 340 6.41 25.79 -6.27
C ARG A 340 7.40 24.66 -6.07
N LEU A 341 8.61 24.78 -6.59
CA LEU A 341 9.69 23.82 -6.38
C LEU A 341 10.86 24.52 -5.69
N ASN A 342 11.28 24.00 -4.52
CA ASN A 342 12.46 24.48 -3.80
C ASN A 342 13.28 23.25 -3.35
N ASN A 343 14.54 23.15 -3.76
CA ASN A 343 15.50 22.11 -3.33
C ASN A 343 14.91 20.67 -3.39
N GLY A 344 14.26 20.31 -4.50
CA GLY A 344 13.64 18.99 -4.69
C GLY A 344 12.27 18.81 -4.01
N ILE A 345 11.77 19.80 -3.26
CA ILE A 345 10.45 19.78 -2.62
C ILE A 345 9.44 20.53 -3.49
N ALA A 346 8.49 19.80 -4.06
CA ALA A 346 7.34 20.38 -4.75
C ALA A 346 6.21 20.70 -3.76
N THR A 347 5.97 21.98 -3.49
CA THR A 347 4.81 22.45 -2.72
C THR A 347 3.63 22.68 -3.65
N ALA A 348 2.60 21.85 -3.55
CA ALA A 348 1.38 21.93 -4.35
C ALA A 348 0.18 22.32 -3.47
N ASN A 349 -0.44 23.47 -3.77
CA ASN A 349 -1.52 24.08 -2.99
C ASN A 349 -2.85 23.99 -3.73
N PHE A 350 -3.89 23.51 -3.06
CA PHE A 350 -5.22 23.22 -3.63
C PHE A 350 -6.33 24.03 -2.98
N ASN A 351 -7.47 24.19 -3.66
CA ASN A 351 -8.68 24.85 -3.12
C ASN A 351 -9.40 24.03 -2.04
N ARG A 352 -9.36 22.69 -2.15
CA ARG A 352 -9.90 21.70 -1.21
C ARG A 352 -8.89 20.58 -0.99
N ILE A 353 -9.16 19.69 -0.03
CA ILE A 353 -8.50 18.38 -0.01
C ILE A 353 -8.85 17.67 -1.33
N PRO A 354 -7.87 17.28 -2.17
CA PRO A 354 -8.10 16.87 -3.56
C PRO A 354 -8.54 15.40 -3.65
N THR A 355 -9.52 15.00 -2.84
CA THR A 355 -9.89 13.59 -2.64
C THR A 355 -11.38 13.41 -2.33
N PHE A 356 -11.84 12.16 -2.39
CA PHE A 356 -13.24 11.76 -2.14
C PHE A 356 -13.55 11.46 -0.66
N GLY A 357 -12.58 11.56 0.26
CA GLY A 357 -12.84 11.60 1.71
C GLY A 357 -13.11 10.28 2.44
N ASN A 358 -13.08 9.12 1.77
CA ASN A 358 -13.29 7.82 2.42
C ASN A 358 -12.01 7.33 3.13
N SER A 359 -12.08 7.11 4.44
CA SER A 359 -10.92 6.96 5.35
C SER A 359 -10.22 5.58 5.36
N GLY A 360 -10.72 4.59 4.60
CA GLY A 360 -10.28 3.19 4.71
C GLY A 360 -8.96 2.81 4.00
N VAL A 361 -8.36 3.71 3.23
CA VAL A 361 -7.11 3.47 2.47
C VAL A 361 -6.23 4.72 2.54
N GLU A 362 -4.90 4.56 2.51
CA GLU A 362 -3.97 5.68 2.25
C GLU A 362 -4.39 6.43 0.99
N ASP A 363 -4.95 7.63 1.17
CA ASP A 363 -5.83 8.25 0.17
C ASP A 363 -5.21 8.27 -1.24
N LEU A 364 -5.84 7.50 -2.14
CA LEU A 364 -5.32 7.23 -3.48
C LEU A 364 -5.22 8.51 -4.33
N GLY A 365 -6.03 9.54 -4.06
CA GLY A 365 -5.91 10.85 -4.70
C GLY A 365 -4.61 11.56 -4.30
N LEU A 366 -4.29 11.58 -3.00
CA LEU A 366 -3.01 12.11 -2.51
C LEU A 366 -1.83 11.28 -3.04
N ARG A 367 -1.97 9.94 -3.08
CA ARG A 367 -0.95 9.01 -3.59
C ARG A 367 -0.65 9.25 -5.06
N SER A 368 -1.70 9.43 -5.88
CA SER A 368 -1.61 9.77 -7.30
C SER A 368 -0.88 11.09 -7.55
N ILE A 369 -1.24 12.15 -6.81
CA ILE A 369 -0.57 13.46 -6.88
C ILE A 369 0.93 13.34 -6.53
N VAL A 370 1.27 12.65 -5.45
CA VAL A 370 2.68 12.49 -5.03
C VAL A 370 3.46 11.68 -6.07
N LEU A 371 2.87 10.62 -6.65
CA LEU A 371 3.50 9.83 -7.69
C LEU A 371 3.76 10.63 -8.97
N ALA A 372 2.76 11.33 -9.52
CA ALA A 372 2.93 12.09 -10.75
C ALA A 372 3.96 13.24 -10.61
N LEU A 373 4.04 13.85 -9.41
CA LEU A 373 5.08 14.83 -9.11
C LEU A 373 6.48 14.19 -8.97
N THR A 374 6.60 13.07 -8.26
CA THR A 374 7.90 12.38 -8.03
C THR A 374 8.33 11.44 -9.16
N GLU A 375 7.60 11.42 -10.27
CA GLU A 375 8.10 10.95 -11.57
C GLU A 375 8.88 12.04 -12.33
N GLN A 376 8.77 13.31 -11.90
CA GLN A 376 9.57 14.40 -12.46
C GLN A 376 10.98 14.37 -11.86
N PRO A 377 12.06 14.43 -12.66
CA PRO A 377 13.42 14.16 -12.21
C PRO A 377 13.98 15.18 -11.20
N ASP A 378 13.37 16.37 -11.10
CA ASP A 378 13.74 17.43 -10.16
C ASP A 378 12.87 17.47 -8.88
N VAL A 379 12.04 16.45 -8.62
CA VAL A 379 11.16 16.37 -7.44
C VAL A 379 11.43 15.10 -6.63
N SER A 380 12.08 15.27 -5.47
CA SER A 380 12.34 14.21 -4.49
C SER A 380 11.23 14.07 -3.44
N GLN A 381 10.53 15.15 -3.14
CA GLN A 381 9.50 15.21 -2.09
C GLN A 381 8.34 16.13 -2.49
N VAL A 382 7.18 15.93 -1.85
CA VAL A 382 5.98 16.76 -2.05
C VAL A 382 5.46 17.28 -0.72
N GLN A 383 5.23 18.59 -0.63
CA GLN A 383 4.40 19.20 0.41
C GLN A 383 3.02 19.47 -0.19
N LEU A 384 1.98 18.86 0.38
CA LEU A 384 0.60 19.16 0.00
C LEU A 384 0.06 20.31 0.86
N GLN A 385 -0.68 21.23 0.26
CA GLN A 385 -1.34 22.34 0.93
C GLN A 385 -2.80 22.46 0.49
N VAL A 386 -3.65 22.97 1.37
CA VAL A 386 -5.02 23.39 1.07
C VAL A 386 -5.18 24.83 1.55
N GLN A 387 -5.52 25.74 0.64
CA GLN A 387 -5.65 27.18 0.92
C GLN A 387 -4.42 27.78 1.65
N GLY A 388 -3.22 27.27 1.32
CA GLY A 388 -1.93 27.65 1.90
C GLY A 388 -1.55 26.93 3.22
N GLN A 389 -2.46 26.14 3.81
CA GLN A 389 -2.21 25.36 5.03
C GLN A 389 -1.67 23.96 4.71
N ASN A 390 -0.65 23.49 5.43
CA ASN A 390 0.00 22.20 5.17
C ASN A 390 -0.91 20.99 5.48
N LEU A 391 -1.16 20.13 4.50
CA LEU A 391 -1.93 18.89 4.63
C LEU A 391 -1.05 17.74 5.15
N GLY A 392 -0.59 17.91 6.40
CA GLY A 392 0.43 17.07 7.03
C GLY A 392 1.85 17.44 6.58
N GLY A 393 2.82 16.57 6.89
CA GLY A 393 4.23 16.78 6.56
C GLY A 393 4.60 16.42 5.11
N LEU A 394 5.91 16.49 4.84
CA LEU A 394 6.51 16.11 3.55
C LEU A 394 6.24 14.64 3.21
N ARG A 395 6.01 14.37 1.92
CA ARG A 395 5.72 13.04 1.38
C ARG A 395 6.79 12.65 0.37
N TYR A 396 7.42 11.50 0.58
CA TYR A 396 8.32 10.88 -0.38
C TYR A 396 7.52 10.10 -1.45
N ARG A 397 8.17 9.74 -2.55
CA ARG A 397 7.60 8.85 -3.57
C ARG A 397 7.15 7.51 -2.96
N PRO A 398 5.86 7.15 -2.98
CA PRO A 398 5.40 5.85 -2.50
C PRO A 398 5.66 4.77 -3.54
N ASN A 399 5.79 3.51 -3.11
CA ASN A 399 5.85 2.39 -4.04
C ASN A 399 4.50 2.19 -4.76
N VAL A 400 4.56 2.03 -6.08
CA VAL A 400 3.40 1.71 -6.94
C VAL A 400 3.08 0.22 -6.78
N ASN A 401 1.84 -0.12 -6.44
CA ASN A 401 1.33 -1.49 -6.28
C ASN A 401 2.33 -2.44 -5.57
N PRO A 402 2.63 -2.20 -4.28
CA PRO A 402 3.68 -2.93 -3.57
C PRO A 402 3.32 -4.41 -3.34
N ASP A 403 4.23 -5.28 -3.73
CA ASP A 403 4.19 -6.72 -3.48
C ASP A 403 5.31 -7.12 -2.50
N ASN A 404 5.01 -8.00 -1.55
CA ASN A 404 5.97 -8.49 -0.55
C ASN A 404 5.68 -9.97 -0.22
N PRO A 405 5.85 -10.89 -1.19
CA PRO A 405 5.43 -12.28 -1.06
C PRO A 405 6.27 -13.07 -0.04
N GLN A 406 7.42 -12.53 0.36
CA GLN A 406 8.34 -13.14 1.33
C GLN A 406 8.19 -12.55 2.75
N GLY A 407 7.29 -11.60 2.98
CA GLY A 407 7.07 -11.00 4.30
C GLY A 407 8.28 -10.22 4.85
N LEU A 408 9.10 -9.65 3.96
CA LEU A 408 10.34 -8.97 4.32
C LEU A 408 10.08 -7.66 5.08
N ASN A 409 10.93 -7.36 6.07
CA ASN A 409 10.79 -6.23 6.99
C ASN A 409 11.16 -4.85 6.38
N GLY A 410 11.27 -4.71 5.06
CA GLY A 410 11.47 -3.42 4.37
C GLY A 410 12.74 -2.64 4.76
N GLN A 411 13.79 -3.32 5.21
CA GLN A 411 15.03 -2.70 5.66
C GLN A 411 15.84 -2.18 4.46
N PHE A 412 16.10 -0.86 4.43
CA PHE A 412 16.73 -0.13 3.33
C PHE A 412 18.13 -0.64 2.88
N ASN A 413 18.83 -1.41 3.72
CA ASN A 413 20.17 -1.92 3.47
C ASN A 413 20.22 -3.43 3.16
N THR A 414 19.11 -4.15 3.27
CA THR A 414 19.02 -5.61 3.03
C THR A 414 17.91 -5.99 2.07
N THR A 415 17.10 -5.03 1.60
CA THR A 415 15.96 -5.25 0.69
C THR A 415 15.91 -4.17 -0.39
N SER A 416 15.34 -4.50 -1.55
CA SER A 416 15.16 -3.60 -2.69
C SER A 416 13.79 -3.79 -3.36
N PHE A 417 13.28 -2.77 -4.04
CA PHE A 417 11.99 -2.77 -4.72
C PHE A 417 12.19 -2.84 -6.24
N LEU A 418 11.90 -4.00 -6.85
CA LEU A 418 12.11 -4.24 -8.27
C LEU A 418 10.86 -3.88 -9.11
N PRO A 419 11.02 -3.20 -10.27
CA PRO A 419 9.91 -2.74 -11.12
C PRO A 419 9.45 -3.82 -12.11
N LEU A 420 8.38 -4.54 -11.75
CA LEU A 420 7.74 -5.55 -12.60
C LEU A 420 6.59 -4.93 -13.41
N TYR A 421 6.31 -5.45 -14.61
CA TYR A 421 5.25 -4.96 -15.50
C TYR A 421 4.38 -6.11 -16.00
N PHE A 422 3.09 -6.06 -15.70
CA PHE A 422 2.12 -7.08 -16.07
C PHE A 422 0.95 -6.45 -16.82
N GLN A 423 0.28 -7.23 -17.69
CA GLN A 423 -0.80 -6.70 -18.52
C GLN A 423 -2.17 -7.08 -17.93
N ALA A 424 -3.01 -6.08 -17.63
CA ALA A 424 -4.40 -6.26 -17.27
C ALA A 424 -5.22 -6.80 -18.45
N SER A 425 -6.42 -7.35 -18.18
CA SER A 425 -7.34 -7.83 -19.22
C SER A 425 -7.81 -6.73 -20.19
N THR A 426 -7.74 -5.46 -19.81
CA THR A 426 -8.01 -4.30 -20.69
C THR A 426 -6.81 -3.92 -21.58
N GLY A 427 -5.72 -4.70 -21.57
CA GLY A 427 -4.49 -4.41 -22.30
C GLY A 427 -3.55 -3.42 -21.60
N ARG A 428 -3.97 -2.81 -20.49
CA ARG A 428 -3.18 -1.84 -19.72
C ARG A 428 -2.00 -2.48 -19.00
N TRP A 429 -0.84 -1.84 -19.08
CA TRP A 429 0.35 -2.14 -18.30
C TRP A 429 0.21 -1.66 -16.86
N VAL A 430 0.39 -2.57 -15.91
CA VAL A 430 0.39 -2.29 -14.47
C VAL A 430 1.80 -2.51 -13.94
N ARG A 431 2.39 -1.45 -13.37
CA ARG A 431 3.69 -1.52 -12.67
C ARG A 431 3.47 -2.06 -11.27
N VAL A 432 4.21 -3.10 -10.88
CA VAL A 432 4.22 -3.71 -9.55
C VAL A 432 5.63 -3.57 -8.97
N MET A 433 5.76 -2.94 -7.80
CA MET A 433 7.04 -2.82 -7.11
C MET A 433 7.17 -3.97 -6.10
N ARG A 434 7.91 -5.04 -6.45
CA ARG A 434 8.12 -6.19 -5.56
C ARG A 434 9.32 -5.98 -4.66
N LEU A 435 9.11 -6.15 -3.35
CA LEU A 435 10.17 -6.21 -2.36
C LEU A 435 10.89 -7.57 -2.40
N VAL A 436 12.22 -7.54 -2.52
CA VAL A 436 13.12 -8.71 -2.52
C VAL A 436 14.34 -8.43 -1.63
N PRO A 437 15.15 -9.45 -1.27
CA PRO A 437 16.47 -9.21 -0.68
C PRO A 437 17.39 -8.45 -1.65
N SER A 438 18.16 -7.48 -1.14
CA SER A 438 19.06 -6.65 -1.96
C SER A 438 20.15 -7.47 -2.63
N THR A 439 20.42 -7.21 -3.91
CA THR A 439 21.43 -7.93 -4.71
C THR A 439 22.28 -6.98 -5.56
N LYS A 440 23.49 -7.40 -5.93
CA LYS A 440 24.34 -6.68 -6.90
C LYS A 440 23.84 -6.80 -8.36
N THR A 441 22.83 -7.63 -8.61
CA THR A 441 22.34 -7.97 -9.95
C THR A 441 20.84 -7.67 -10.11
N GLU A 442 20.38 -6.50 -9.64
CA GLU A 442 18.96 -6.12 -9.59
C GLU A 442 18.23 -6.26 -10.93
N ALA A 443 18.87 -5.89 -12.05
CA ALA A 443 18.29 -6.04 -13.38
C ALA A 443 18.01 -7.52 -13.73
N ARG A 444 18.88 -8.45 -13.32
CA ARG A 444 18.66 -9.89 -13.51
C ARG A 444 17.53 -10.37 -12.59
N ALA A 445 17.60 -10.02 -11.31
CA ALA A 445 16.56 -10.37 -10.35
C ALA A 445 15.19 -9.84 -10.77
N THR A 446 15.12 -8.69 -11.45
CA THR A 446 13.86 -8.14 -11.97
C THR A 446 13.24 -9.05 -13.02
N ILE A 447 14.05 -9.66 -13.90
CA ILE A 447 13.55 -10.65 -14.87
C ILE A 447 13.20 -11.98 -14.18
N ASP A 448 14.05 -12.46 -13.26
CA ASP A 448 13.77 -13.69 -12.49
C ASP A 448 12.50 -13.57 -11.60
N GLU A 449 12.14 -12.36 -11.15
CA GLU A 449 10.88 -12.05 -10.46
C GLU A 449 9.68 -11.89 -11.43
N LEU A 450 9.91 -11.34 -12.62
CA LEU A 450 8.89 -11.15 -13.66
C LEU A 450 8.42 -12.49 -14.23
N ILE A 451 9.36 -13.42 -14.48
CA ILE A 451 9.10 -14.82 -14.85
C ILE A 451 8.25 -15.53 -13.78
N ARG A 452 8.47 -15.23 -12.50
CA ARG A 452 7.68 -15.79 -11.39
C ARG A 452 6.24 -15.25 -11.32
N GLY A 453 5.91 -14.23 -12.12
CA GLY A 453 4.57 -13.71 -12.30
C GLY A 453 4.09 -12.73 -11.22
N ALA A 454 2.83 -12.33 -11.34
CA ALA A 454 2.24 -11.18 -10.63
C ALA A 454 1.97 -11.36 -9.12
N GLY A 455 2.25 -12.54 -8.53
CA GLY A 455 2.05 -12.79 -7.10
C GLY A 455 0.62 -12.48 -6.64
N ARG A 456 0.47 -11.61 -5.64
CA ARG A 456 -0.82 -11.18 -5.08
C ARG A 456 -1.77 -10.47 -6.07
N TYR A 457 -1.28 -10.08 -7.25
CA TYR A 457 -2.05 -9.36 -8.28
C TYR A 457 -2.49 -10.26 -9.44
N SER A 458 -2.22 -11.56 -9.38
CA SER A 458 -2.53 -12.56 -10.43
C SER A 458 -4.02 -12.70 -10.79
N ASN A 459 -4.93 -12.18 -9.97
CA ASN A 459 -6.37 -12.08 -10.26
C ASN A 459 -6.77 -10.81 -11.04
N LEU A 460 -5.87 -9.83 -11.17
CA LEU A 460 -6.09 -8.54 -11.84
C LEU A 460 -5.25 -8.40 -13.12
N VAL A 461 -4.07 -9.04 -13.15
CA VAL A 461 -3.10 -8.90 -14.26
C VAL A 461 -2.50 -10.26 -14.65
N SER A 462 -2.26 -10.41 -15.94
CA SER A 462 -1.69 -11.60 -16.57
C SER A 462 -0.16 -11.55 -16.64
N SER A 463 0.46 -12.73 -16.63
CA SER A 463 1.90 -12.91 -16.86
C SER A 463 2.09 -13.56 -18.23
N ALA A 464 2.56 -12.80 -19.22
CA ALA A 464 2.74 -13.28 -20.59
C ALA A 464 4.01 -14.14 -20.78
N ILE A 465 4.93 -14.11 -19.82
CA ILE A 465 6.19 -14.87 -19.84
C ILE A 465 5.93 -16.26 -19.23
N PRO A 466 6.29 -17.37 -19.90
CA PRO A 466 6.16 -18.72 -19.34
C PRO A 466 7.02 -18.86 -18.09
N SER A 467 6.45 -19.35 -16.98
CA SER A 467 7.14 -19.47 -15.68
C SER A 467 8.26 -20.51 -15.65
N THR A 468 8.39 -21.31 -16.70
CA THR A 468 9.49 -22.24 -16.97
C THR A 468 10.70 -21.60 -17.65
N SER A 469 10.57 -20.36 -18.16
CA SER A 469 11.67 -19.62 -18.79
C SER A 469 12.81 -19.33 -17.81
N GLN A 470 14.04 -19.27 -18.29
CA GLN A 470 15.22 -18.97 -17.47
C GLN A 470 16.12 -17.92 -18.13
N VAL A 471 16.69 -17.03 -17.32
CA VAL A 471 17.73 -16.09 -17.77
C VAL A 471 19.07 -16.82 -17.89
N ARG A 472 19.47 -17.14 -19.14
CA ARG A 472 20.79 -17.73 -19.44
C ARG A 472 21.89 -16.68 -19.25
N ARG A 473 21.68 -15.47 -19.78
CA ARG A 473 22.62 -14.34 -19.67
C ARG A 473 21.86 -13.02 -19.55
N LEU A 474 22.39 -12.10 -18.75
CA LEU A 474 22.05 -10.68 -18.84
C LEU A 474 23.33 -9.87 -18.62
N VAL A 475 23.65 -8.97 -19.56
CA VAL A 475 24.75 -8.01 -19.45
C VAL A 475 24.25 -6.64 -19.88
N ILE A 476 24.68 -5.57 -19.23
CA ILE A 476 24.38 -4.19 -19.64
C ILE A 476 25.71 -3.53 -20.04
N VAL A 477 25.78 -3.04 -21.28
CA VAL A 477 26.95 -2.36 -21.85
C VAL A 477 26.44 -1.16 -22.65
N ASP A 478 27.04 0.02 -22.44
CA ASP A 478 26.79 1.24 -23.22
C ASP A 478 25.31 1.57 -23.49
N GLY A 479 24.46 1.43 -22.46
CA GLY A 479 23.03 1.71 -22.54
C GLY A 479 22.15 0.55 -23.03
N VAL A 480 22.76 -0.56 -23.46
CA VAL A 480 22.07 -1.73 -24.04
C VAL A 480 22.08 -2.92 -23.07
N ALA A 481 20.90 -3.40 -22.70
CA ALA A 481 20.73 -4.64 -21.96
C ALA A 481 20.63 -5.83 -22.92
N GLN A 482 21.63 -6.71 -22.92
CA GLN A 482 21.67 -7.95 -23.71
C GLN A 482 21.15 -9.12 -22.87
N LEU A 483 19.94 -9.57 -23.14
CA LEU A 483 19.21 -10.62 -22.42
C LEU A 483 19.11 -11.89 -23.28
N ASP A 484 19.65 -13.01 -22.78
CA ASP A 484 19.49 -14.33 -23.39
C ASP A 484 18.61 -15.23 -22.50
N LEU A 485 17.57 -15.80 -23.11
CA LEU A 485 16.55 -16.63 -22.46
C LEU A 485 16.60 -18.08 -22.95
N SER A 486 16.08 -19.00 -22.13
CA SER A 486 15.92 -20.42 -22.47
C SER A 486 14.79 -20.67 -23.46
N ALA A 487 14.81 -21.84 -24.11
CA ALA A 487 13.90 -22.21 -25.19
C ALA A 487 12.41 -22.13 -24.79
N GLU A 488 12.08 -22.33 -23.53
CA GLU A 488 10.71 -22.27 -22.99
C GLU A 488 10.06 -20.88 -23.20
N PHE A 489 10.85 -19.81 -23.31
CA PHE A 489 10.32 -18.47 -23.61
C PHE A 489 9.58 -18.42 -24.96
N SER A 490 9.95 -19.27 -25.92
CA SER A 490 9.27 -19.39 -27.22
C SER A 490 7.81 -19.86 -27.11
N GLN A 491 7.43 -20.47 -25.98
CA GLN A 491 6.11 -21.08 -25.75
C GLN A 491 5.04 -20.09 -25.27
N THR A 492 5.34 -18.79 -25.22
CA THR A 492 4.35 -17.76 -24.86
C THR A 492 3.18 -17.69 -25.85
N SER A 493 1.96 -17.59 -25.33
CA SER A 493 0.74 -17.34 -26.11
C SER A 493 0.59 -15.88 -26.54
N ASN A 494 1.42 -14.96 -26.02
CA ASN A 494 1.45 -13.55 -26.43
C ASN A 494 2.90 -13.02 -26.48
N PRO A 495 3.63 -13.29 -27.57
CA PRO A 495 5.01 -12.85 -27.75
C PRO A 495 5.21 -11.34 -27.58
N ARG A 496 4.26 -10.52 -28.04
CA ARG A 496 4.37 -9.06 -27.94
C ARG A 496 4.33 -8.58 -26.49
N ALA A 497 3.37 -9.05 -25.71
CA ALA A 497 3.31 -8.72 -24.27
C ALA A 497 4.48 -9.33 -23.49
N ALA A 498 4.95 -10.53 -23.85
CA ALA A 498 6.13 -11.12 -23.21
C ALA A 498 7.40 -10.26 -23.42
N VAL A 499 7.60 -9.75 -24.64
CA VAL A 499 8.70 -8.84 -24.98
C VAL A 499 8.52 -7.47 -24.34
N ASP A 500 7.36 -6.81 -24.48
CA ASP A 500 7.13 -5.49 -23.92
C ASP A 500 7.27 -5.46 -22.38
N ALA A 501 6.88 -6.54 -21.69
CA ALA A 501 7.10 -6.67 -20.25
C ALA A 501 8.59 -6.69 -19.86
N LEU A 502 9.42 -7.45 -20.59
CA LEU A 502 10.88 -7.49 -20.40
C LEU A 502 11.51 -6.12 -20.67
N VAL A 503 11.08 -5.46 -21.76
CA VAL A 503 11.61 -4.16 -22.18
C VAL A 503 11.22 -3.07 -21.18
N LEU A 504 9.97 -3.02 -20.71
CA LEU A 504 9.51 -2.08 -19.68
C LEU A 504 10.22 -2.29 -18.34
N ALA A 505 10.49 -3.54 -17.95
CA ALA A 505 11.25 -3.86 -16.74
C ALA A 505 12.70 -3.37 -16.83
N LEU A 506 13.44 -3.75 -17.88
CA LEU A 506 14.86 -3.40 -18.02
C LEU A 506 15.08 -1.90 -18.26
N THR A 507 14.28 -1.25 -19.11
CA THR A 507 14.36 0.21 -19.32
C THR A 507 13.76 1.04 -18.17
N SER A 508 13.44 0.42 -17.02
CA SER A 508 13.18 1.14 -15.77
C SER A 508 14.48 1.43 -14.97
N PHE A 509 15.61 0.82 -15.35
CA PHE A 509 16.93 1.18 -14.86
C PHE A 509 17.50 2.30 -15.74
N SER A 510 17.95 3.41 -15.14
CA SER A 510 18.42 4.59 -15.88
C SER A 510 19.67 4.36 -16.76
N SER A 511 20.41 3.29 -16.50
CA SER A 511 21.54 2.80 -17.29
C SER A 511 21.14 2.00 -18.54
N VAL A 512 19.84 1.83 -18.82
CA VAL A 512 19.33 1.02 -19.94
C VAL A 512 18.36 1.84 -20.79
N GLN A 513 18.77 2.19 -22.01
CA GLN A 513 17.90 2.83 -23.01
C GLN A 513 17.34 1.83 -24.04
N GLN A 514 18.07 0.74 -24.30
CA GLN A 514 17.70 -0.29 -25.27
C GLN A 514 17.85 -1.70 -24.70
N VAL A 515 17.12 -2.65 -25.28
CA VAL A 515 17.19 -4.07 -24.93
C VAL A 515 17.38 -4.92 -26.18
N VAL A 516 18.37 -5.81 -26.16
CA VAL A 516 18.55 -6.87 -27.16
C VAL A 516 18.14 -8.18 -26.50
N ILE A 517 17.19 -8.90 -27.10
CA ILE A 517 16.66 -10.17 -26.56
C ILE A 517 16.99 -11.31 -27.54
N THR A 518 17.48 -12.42 -26.99
CA THR A 518 17.70 -13.68 -27.72
C THR A 518 17.07 -14.87 -27.00
N ILE A 519 16.73 -15.91 -27.77
CA ILE A 519 16.40 -17.24 -27.27
C ILE A 519 17.56 -18.16 -27.66
N GLU A 520 18.26 -18.69 -26.66
CA GLU A 520 19.44 -19.54 -26.81
C GLU A 520 20.55 -18.98 -27.75
N GLY A 521 20.67 -17.65 -27.79
CA GLY A 521 21.59 -16.92 -28.67
C GLY A 521 21.04 -16.55 -30.05
N GLN A 522 19.83 -16.99 -30.41
CA GLN A 522 19.15 -16.60 -31.66
C GLN A 522 18.27 -15.35 -31.47
N PRO A 523 18.19 -14.43 -32.45
CA PRO A 523 17.32 -13.26 -32.36
C PRO A 523 15.84 -13.66 -32.40
N LEU A 524 14.98 -12.90 -31.72
CA LEU A 524 13.54 -13.20 -31.66
C LEU A 524 12.86 -13.21 -33.05
N SER A 525 13.39 -12.47 -34.03
CA SER A 525 12.89 -12.51 -35.41
C SER A 525 13.08 -13.87 -36.10
N ALA A 526 14.03 -14.70 -35.67
CA ALA A 526 14.14 -16.08 -36.14
C ALA A 526 13.01 -17.00 -35.61
N THR A 527 12.33 -16.60 -34.52
CA THR A 527 11.21 -17.35 -33.91
C THR A 527 9.85 -16.77 -34.31
N TRP A 528 9.74 -15.43 -34.42
CA TRP A 528 8.46 -14.72 -34.56
C TRP A 528 8.43 -13.69 -35.72
N GLY A 529 9.46 -13.62 -36.56
CA GLY A 529 9.55 -12.73 -37.72
C GLY A 529 9.98 -11.29 -37.40
N GLU A 530 10.20 -10.50 -38.45
CA GLU A 530 10.82 -9.16 -38.38
C GLU A 530 10.13 -8.13 -37.46
N ALA A 531 8.86 -8.35 -37.09
CA ALA A 531 8.18 -7.57 -36.05
C ALA A 531 8.83 -7.67 -34.65
N PHE A 532 9.78 -8.60 -34.48
CA PHE A 532 10.57 -8.86 -33.28
C PHE A 532 12.09 -8.69 -33.51
N SER A 533 12.49 -7.91 -34.51
CA SER A 533 13.91 -7.59 -34.74
C SER A 533 14.45 -6.60 -33.71
N ASN A 534 15.67 -6.88 -33.22
CA ASN A 534 16.39 -6.09 -32.21
C ASN A 534 17.01 -4.80 -32.81
N PRO A 535 17.30 -3.77 -31.99
CA PRO A 535 17.05 -3.64 -30.55
C PRO A 535 15.69 -3.04 -30.23
N PHE A 536 15.12 -3.43 -29.09
CA PHE A 536 13.87 -2.86 -28.58
C PHE A 536 14.11 -1.59 -27.76
N THR A 537 13.29 -0.57 -27.99
CA THR A 537 13.21 0.67 -27.18
C THR A 537 11.99 0.63 -26.25
N ARG A 538 12.01 1.44 -25.19
CA ARG A 538 10.91 1.51 -24.20
C ARG A 538 9.57 1.90 -24.86
N PRO A 539 8.52 1.07 -24.83
CA PRO A 539 7.21 1.44 -25.36
C PRO A 539 6.53 2.49 -24.45
N GLN A 540 5.61 3.28 -25.03
CA GLN A 540 4.83 4.25 -24.26
C GLN A 540 3.88 3.54 -23.28
N LEU A 541 3.85 4.01 -22.04
CA LEU A 541 3.23 3.30 -20.92
C LEU A 541 1.76 3.70 -20.79
N ASN A 542 0.90 3.00 -21.53
CA ASN A 542 -0.54 3.28 -21.64
C ASN A 542 -0.84 4.71 -22.10
N PRO A 543 -0.63 5.05 -23.39
CA PRO A 543 -0.85 6.39 -23.91
C PRO A 543 -2.33 6.84 -23.83
N GLU A 544 -2.57 8.11 -23.49
CA GLU A 544 -3.90 8.78 -23.46
C GLU A 544 -3.88 10.23 -23.97
#